data_AF-A0AB39V6D5-F1
#
_entry.id   AF-A0AB39V6D5-F1
#
_cell.length_a   1.000
_cell.length_b   1.000
_cell.length_c   1.000
_cell.angle_alpha   90.00
_cell.angle_beta   90.00
_cell.angle_gamma   90.00
#
_symmetry.space_group_name_H-M   'P 1'
#
loop_
_entity.id
_entity.type
_entity.pdbx_description
1 polymer ?
#
loop_
_entity_poly.entity_id
_entity_poly.type
_entity_poly.pdbx_seq_one_letter_code
_entity_poly.pdbx_strand_id
1 'polypeptide(L)'
;MFCLNFYYENRKTKTLLQFNISSNTLYGWIKLKRETGNFSSRKRKREFKVLNPEKLYQYMKNPKNADKYIREIARDFGYGKETVRAALKKLGYTRKK
;
A
#
# COMPACT_ATOMS: atom_id res chain seq x y z
N MET A 1 -9.44 -16.11 18.98
CA MET A 1 -8.63 -15.11 19.70
C MET A 1 -8.15 -15.71 21.03
N PHE A 2 -7.26 -16.71 20.95
CA PHE A 2 -6.99 -17.63 22.06
C PHE A 2 -5.92 -17.12 23.06
N CYS A 3 -4.94 -16.36 22.58
CA CYS A 3 -3.82 -15.92 23.42
C CYS A 3 -4.20 -14.92 24.52
N LEU A 4 -5.10 -13.98 24.23
CA LEU A 4 -5.57 -13.00 25.22
C LEU A 4 -6.50 -13.61 26.26
N ASN A 5 -7.37 -14.53 25.87
CA ASN A 5 -8.21 -15.27 26.81
C ASN A 5 -7.32 -16.11 27.74
N PHE A 6 -6.33 -16.81 27.18
CA PHE A 6 -5.33 -17.54 27.96
C PHE A 6 -4.54 -16.64 28.93
N TYR A 7 -4.23 -15.40 28.54
CA TYR A 7 -3.62 -14.40 29.44
C TYR A 7 -4.51 -13.96 30.61
N TYR A 8 -5.84 -13.86 30.43
CA TYR A 8 -6.71 -13.51 31.56
C TYR A 8 -6.83 -14.66 32.57
N GLU A 9 -6.70 -15.91 32.11
CA GLU A 9 -6.79 -17.10 32.96
C GLU A 9 -5.43 -17.55 33.54
N ASN A 10 -4.31 -17.07 33.00
CA ASN A 10 -2.96 -17.51 33.36
C ASN A 10 -2.01 -16.35 33.62
N ARG A 11 -0.89 -16.63 34.30
CA ARG A 11 0.16 -15.62 34.50
C ARG A 11 0.81 -15.22 33.17
N LYS A 12 1.18 -13.94 33.07
CA LYS A 12 1.89 -13.34 31.92
C LYS A 12 3.02 -14.21 31.39
N THR A 13 3.92 -14.67 32.26
CA THR A 13 5.11 -15.46 31.89
C THR A 13 4.75 -16.75 31.15
N LYS A 14 3.71 -17.45 31.60
CA LYS A 14 3.21 -18.68 30.99
C LYS A 14 2.65 -18.42 29.59
N THR A 15 1.93 -17.30 29.40
CA THR A 15 1.43 -16.90 28.08
C THR A 15 2.55 -16.57 27.11
N LEU A 16 3.57 -15.82 27.55
CA LEU A 16 4.69 -15.45 26.68
C LEU A 16 5.46 -16.69 26.21
N LEU A 17 5.71 -17.64 27.11
CA LEU A 17 6.37 -18.91 26.81
C LEU A 17 5.52 -19.80 25.88
N GLN A 18 4.25 -20.00 26.21
CA GLN A 18 3.36 -20.89 25.44
C GLN A 18 3.15 -20.43 23.99
N PHE A 19 3.03 -19.12 23.77
CA PHE A 19 2.78 -18.54 22.45
C PHE A 19 4.05 -18.01 21.78
N ASN A 20 5.20 -18.11 22.43
CA ASN A 20 6.49 -17.58 21.98
C ASN A 20 6.38 -16.13 21.47
N ILE A 21 5.72 -15.28 22.25
CA ILE A 21 5.51 -13.86 21.92
C ILE A 21 6.26 -12.95 22.88
N SER A 22 6.63 -11.76 22.39
CA SER A 22 7.21 -10.73 23.24
C SER A 22 6.16 -10.09 24.15
N SER A 23 6.62 -9.54 25.29
CA SER A 23 5.75 -8.71 26.16
C SER A 23 5.13 -7.54 25.39
N ASN A 24 5.89 -6.91 24.48
CA ASN A 24 5.39 -5.77 23.71
C ASN A 24 4.25 -6.17 22.77
N THR A 25 4.33 -7.34 22.15
CA THR A 25 3.27 -7.89 21.31
C THR A 25 1.98 -8.09 22.11
N LEU A 26 2.10 -8.68 23.31
CA LEU A 26 0.96 -8.90 24.21
C LEU A 26 0.30 -7.57 24.63
N TYR A 27 1.08 -6.58 25.06
CA TYR A 27 0.53 -5.26 25.42
C TYR A 27 -0.05 -4.51 24.22
N GLY A 28 0.56 -4.65 23.05
CA GLY A 28 0.02 -4.10 21.79
C GLY A 28 -1.37 -4.65 21.48
N TRP A 29 -1.58 -5.95 21.71
CA TRP A 29 -2.89 -6.59 21.55
C TRP A 29 -3.90 -6.16 22.61
N ILE A 30 -3.50 -6.02 23.88
CA ILE A 30 -4.37 -5.48 24.94
C ILE A 30 -4.82 -4.05 24.59
N LYS A 31 -3.88 -3.20 24.13
CA LYS A 31 -4.16 -1.83 23.73
C LYS A 31 -5.12 -1.77 22.54
N LEU A 32 -4.89 -2.58 21.50
CA LEU A 32 -5.78 -2.69 20.34
C LEU A 32 -7.21 -3.11 20.73
N LYS A 33 -7.34 -4.07 21.66
CA LYS A 33 -8.65 -4.49 22.19
C LYS A 33 -9.42 -3.32 22.81
N ARG A 34 -8.71 -2.54 23.64
CA ARG A 34 -9.29 -1.39 24.35
C ARG A 34 -9.71 -0.28 23.40
N GLU A 35 -8.89 0.01 22.38
CA GLU A 35 -9.11 1.13 21.47
C GLU A 35 -10.15 0.84 20.39
N THR A 36 -10.15 -0.36 19.82
CA THR A 36 -10.94 -0.66 18.61
C THR A 36 -12.05 -1.67 18.89
N GLY A 37 -12.00 -2.44 19.99
CA GLY A 37 -12.85 -3.62 20.24
C GLY A 37 -12.58 -4.80 19.27
N ASN A 38 -12.12 -4.47 18.06
CA ASN A 38 -11.61 -5.28 16.96
C ASN A 38 -10.17 -5.82 17.14
N PHE A 39 -9.86 -7.05 16.73
CA PHE A 39 -8.49 -7.52 16.43
C PHE A 39 -8.18 -7.55 14.93
N SER A 40 -8.99 -6.85 14.14
CA SER A 40 -8.78 -6.77 12.71
C SER A 40 -7.37 -6.24 12.42
N SER A 41 -6.69 -6.91 11.48
CA SER A 41 -5.39 -6.44 11.01
C SER A 41 -5.55 -5.00 10.51
N ARG A 42 -4.71 -4.09 11.01
CA ARG A 42 -4.69 -2.72 10.48
C ARG A 42 -4.41 -2.81 8.99
N LYS A 43 -5.33 -2.32 8.15
CA LYS A 43 -5.10 -2.25 6.69
C LYS A 43 -3.82 -1.46 6.47
N ARG A 44 -2.81 -2.10 5.87
CA ARG A 44 -1.55 -1.46 5.56
C ARG A 44 -1.84 -0.33 4.57
N LYS A 45 -1.68 0.92 5.01
CA LYS A 45 -1.75 2.10 4.13
C LYS A 45 -0.49 2.12 3.26
N ARG A 46 -0.49 1.35 2.16
CA ARG A 46 0.49 1.54 1.09
C ARG A 46 -0.08 2.58 0.14
N GLU A 47 0.47 3.78 0.20
CA GLU A 47 0.19 4.80 -0.80
C GLU A 47 1.10 4.55 -2.00
N PHE A 48 0.53 4.01 -3.07
CA PHE A 48 1.23 3.98 -4.34
C PHE A 48 1.15 5.37 -4.96
N LYS A 49 2.31 5.94 -5.33
CA LYS A 49 2.35 7.16 -6.14
C LYS A 49 1.83 6.82 -7.54
N VAL A 50 0.51 6.91 -7.73
CA VAL A 50 -0.14 6.70 -9.02
C VAL A 50 -0.01 7.99 -9.83
N LEU A 51 0.48 7.87 -11.06
CA LEU A 51 0.49 8.97 -12.02
C LEU A 51 -0.94 9.50 -12.20
N ASN A 52 -1.12 10.82 -12.03
CA ASN A 52 -2.44 11.43 -12.18
C ASN A 52 -2.89 11.35 -13.66
N PRO A 53 -3.99 10.64 -13.97
CA PRO A 53 -4.44 10.43 -15.35
C PRO A 53 -4.80 11.74 -16.06
N GLU A 54 -5.29 12.74 -15.33
CA GLU A 54 -5.68 14.05 -15.90
C GLU A 54 -4.45 14.81 -16.42
N LYS A 55 -3.36 14.83 -15.64
CA LYS A 55 -2.10 15.44 -16.05
C LYS A 55 -1.51 14.76 -17.28
N LEU A 56 -1.61 13.42 -17.35
CA LEU A 56 -1.16 12.66 -18.51
C LEU A 56 -2.04 12.93 -19.74
N TYR A 57 -3.35 13.06 -19.56
CA TYR A 57 -4.29 13.39 -20.64
C TYR A 57 -4.00 14.77 -21.23
N GLN A 58 -3.85 15.81 -20.40
CA GLN A 58 -3.49 17.17 -20.84
C GLN A 58 -2.13 17.18 -21.55
N TYR A 59 -1.17 16.41 -21.04
CA TYR A 59 0.14 16.28 -21.66
C TYR A 59 0.06 15.62 -23.05
N MET A 60 -0.80 14.61 -23.23
CA MET A 60 -1.02 13.91 -24.51
C MET A 60 -1.85 14.70 -25.51
N LYS A 61 -2.70 15.64 -25.06
CA LYS A 61 -3.49 16.54 -25.90
C LYS A 61 -2.61 17.53 -26.69
N ASN A 62 -1.39 17.78 -26.22
CA ASN A 62 -0.43 18.61 -26.92
C ASN A 62 0.14 17.86 -28.14
N PRO A 63 -0.01 18.39 -29.38
CA PRO A 63 0.43 17.71 -30.59
C PRO A 63 1.96 17.46 -30.61
N LYS A 64 2.75 18.31 -29.95
CA LYS A 64 4.20 18.12 -29.78
C LYS A 64 4.60 16.90 -28.94
N ASN A 65 3.69 16.43 -28.08
CA ASN A 65 3.90 15.25 -27.24
C ASN A 65 3.24 14.00 -27.86
N ALA A 66 2.58 14.15 -29.01
CA ALA A 66 1.91 13.07 -29.71
C ALA A 66 2.90 12.08 -30.38
N ASP A 67 4.18 12.42 -30.49
CA ASP A 67 5.22 11.55 -31.04
C ASP A 67 6.27 11.13 -30.00
N LYS A 68 6.14 11.60 -28.75
CA LYS A 68 7.10 11.25 -27.69
C LYS A 68 6.99 9.78 -27.31
N TYR A 69 8.17 9.16 -27.15
CA TYR A 69 8.29 7.78 -26.68
C TYR A 69 8.00 7.68 -25.18
N ILE A 70 7.55 6.51 -24.72
CA ILE A 70 7.25 6.24 -23.29
C ILE A 70 8.43 6.61 -22.37
N ARG A 71 9.68 6.43 -22.84
CA ARG A 71 10.89 6.78 -22.09
C ARG A 71 11.05 8.28 -21.85
N GLU A 72 10.58 9.11 -22.77
CA GLU A 72 10.66 10.57 -22.68
C GLU A 72 9.57 11.10 -21.76
N ILE A 73 8.35 10.56 -21.89
CA ILE A 73 7.24 10.84 -20.98
C ILE A 73 7.61 10.45 -19.55
N ALA A 74 8.24 9.28 -19.37
CA ALA A 74 8.74 8.86 -18.06
C ALA A 74 9.77 9.84 -17.46
N ARG A 75 10.66 10.41 -18.29
CA ARG A 75 11.63 11.42 -17.88
C ARG A 75 10.96 12.74 -17.52
N ASP A 76 10.02 13.21 -18.33
CA ASP A 76 9.29 14.48 -18.12
C ASP A 76 8.44 14.45 -16.84
N PHE A 77 7.87 13.28 -16.50
CA PHE A 77 7.05 13.13 -15.30
C PHE A 77 7.83 12.64 -14.07
N GLY A 78 9.05 12.11 -14.23
CA GLY A 78 9.84 11.53 -13.14
C GLY A 78 9.30 10.19 -12.60
N TYR A 79 8.57 9.44 -13.42
CA TYR A 79 8.02 8.11 -13.05
C TYR A 79 8.72 6.99 -13.82
N GLY A 80 8.56 5.75 -13.33
CA GLY A 80 9.01 4.57 -14.06
C GLY A 80 8.25 4.38 -15.38
N LYS A 81 8.93 3.81 -16.39
CA LYS A 81 8.35 3.49 -17.70
C LYS A 81 7.07 2.65 -17.58
N GLU A 82 7.04 1.72 -16.62
CA GLU A 82 5.89 0.86 -16.37
C GLU A 82 4.68 1.62 -15.83
N THR A 83 4.89 2.60 -14.96
CA THR A 83 3.81 3.46 -14.43
C THR A 83 3.17 4.26 -15.54
N VAL A 84 3.99 4.84 -16.43
CA VAL A 84 3.50 5.59 -17.60
C VAL A 84 2.77 4.67 -18.58
N ARG A 85 3.32 3.47 -18.86
CA ARG A 85 2.66 2.47 -19.73
C ARG A 85 1.29 2.05 -19.18
N ALA A 86 1.20 1.78 -17.88
CA ALA A 86 -0.05 1.42 -17.23
C ALA A 86 -1.08 2.56 -17.28
N ALA A 87 -0.65 3.81 -17.08
CA ALA A 87 -1.50 4.98 -17.16
C ALA A 87 -1.98 5.27 -18.60
N LEU A 88 -1.10 5.15 -19.60
CA LEU A 88 -1.47 5.27 -21.01
C LEU A 88 -2.47 4.19 -21.43
N LYS A 89 -2.26 2.94 -20.97
CA LYS A 89 -3.21 1.83 -21.20
C LYS A 89 -4.59 2.12 -20.60
N LYS A 90 -4.65 2.72 -19.40
CA LYS A 90 -5.92 3.13 -18.77
C LYS A 90 -6.64 4.24 -19.56
N LEU A 91 -5.89 5.13 -20.20
CA LEU A 91 -6.42 6.19 -21.05
C LEU A 91 -6.80 5.71 -22.47
N GLY A 92 -6.61 4.42 -22.79
CA GLY A 92 -6.91 3.87 -24.12
C GLY A 92 -5.85 4.15 -25.20
N TYR A 93 -4.74 4.81 -24.85
CA TYR A 93 -3.64 5.04 -25.79
C TYR A 93 -2.82 3.76 -25.97
N THR A 94 -3.04 3.08 -27.09
CA THR A 94 -2.26 1.93 -27.55
C THR A 94 -1.22 2.38 -28.57
N ARG A 95 -0.21 3.16 -28.16
CA ARG A 95 0.91 3.43 -29.08
C ARG A 95 1.71 2.14 -29.31
N LYS A 96 1.75 1.72 -30.58
CA LYS A 96 2.73 0.77 -31.11
C LYS A 96 3.97 1.55 -31.56
N LYS A 97 5.14 1.02 -31.19
CA LYS A 97 6.52 1.52 -31.39
C LYS A 97 7.02 2.52 -30.35
#